data_AF-A0AAE1VUU0-F1
#
_entry.id   AF-A0AAE1VUU0-F1
#
_cell.length_a   1.000
_cell.length_b   1.000
_cell.length_c   1.000
_cell.angle_alpha   90.00
_cell.angle_beta   90.00
_cell.angle_gamma   90.00
#
_symmetry.space_group_name_H-M   'P 1'
#
loop_
_entity.id
_entity.type
_entity.pdbx_description
1 polymer ?
#
loop_
_entity_poly.entity_id
_entity_poly.type
_entity_poly.pdbx_seq_one_letter_code
_entity_poly.pdbx_strand_id
1 'polypeptide(L)'
;MKLQRDHKIWSNPDTFDSERFLTSQVGVDVRGQQYEFIPFGSGRRSCPGITYATQVTHLAIAHLLQGFDFSTPSNEPLDMKEGLGMTMRELTGNCSSTAHLKQSRSHRSSGSILSFLVLDKACTWP
;
A
#
# COMPACT_ATOMS: atom_id res chain seq x y z
N MET A 1 2.07 20.95 -5.94
CA MET A 1 3.30 20.43 -5.33
C MET A 1 3.40 18.94 -5.66
N LYS A 2 4.20 18.54 -6.65
CA LYS A 2 4.29 17.16 -7.18
C LYS A 2 5.57 16.44 -6.69
N LEU A 3 5.95 16.68 -5.44
CA LEU A 3 7.24 16.20 -4.90
C LEU A 3 7.35 14.67 -4.86
N GLN A 4 6.23 14.00 -4.57
CA GLN A 4 6.15 12.53 -4.56
C GLN A 4 6.19 11.91 -5.97
N ARG A 5 6.11 12.73 -7.03
CA ARG A 5 6.23 12.30 -8.44
C ARG A 5 7.44 12.91 -9.16
N ASP A 6 8.37 13.51 -8.42
CA ASP A 6 9.54 14.12 -9.03
C ASP A 6 10.58 13.04 -9.38
N HIS A 7 10.89 12.89 -10.67
CA HIS A 7 11.89 11.96 -11.19
C HIS A 7 13.32 12.26 -10.68
N LYS A 8 13.58 13.46 -10.15
CA LYS A 8 14.87 13.80 -9.54
C LYS A 8 15.07 13.15 -8.17
N ILE A 9 13.98 12.81 -7.49
CA ILE A 9 13.98 12.30 -6.11
C ILE A 9 13.61 10.81 -6.12
N TRP A 10 12.64 10.43 -6.94
CA TRP A 10 12.10 9.08 -6.99
C TRP A 10 12.49 8.39 -8.30
N SER A 11 13.03 7.18 -8.21
CA SER A 11 13.23 6.31 -9.38
C SER A 11 11.88 5.75 -9.84
N ASN A 12 11.50 5.95 -11.10
CA ASN A 12 10.23 5.48 -11.67
C ASN A 12 8.98 5.87 -10.81
N PRO A 13 8.71 7.17 -10.60
CA PRO A 13 7.65 7.65 -9.71
C PRO A 13 6.23 7.27 -10.16
N ASP A 14 6.03 6.97 -11.44
CA ASP A 14 4.74 6.59 -11.99
C ASP A 14 4.41 5.10 -11.76
N THR A 15 5.39 4.31 -11.33
CA THR A 15 5.23 2.88 -11.06
C THR A 15 4.96 2.62 -9.59
N PHE A 16 3.97 1.78 -9.30
CA PHE A 16 3.74 1.28 -7.94
C PHE A 16 4.78 0.20 -7.62
N ASP A 17 5.81 0.59 -6.88
CA ASP A 17 6.87 -0.30 -6.42
C ASP A 17 7.04 -0.13 -4.90
N SER A 18 6.73 -1.18 -4.15
CA SER A 18 6.84 -1.20 -2.70
C SER A 18 8.26 -1.49 -2.21
N GLU A 19 9.10 -2.15 -3.01
CA GLU A 19 10.44 -2.57 -2.63
C GLU A 19 11.40 -1.38 -2.51
N ARG A 20 11.09 -0.25 -3.15
CA ARG A 20 11.89 0.98 -3.02
C ARG A 20 12.09 1.43 -1.58
N PHE A 21 11.10 1.23 -0.70
CA PHE A 21 11.19 1.60 0.71
C PHE A 21 12.08 0.64 1.52
N LEU A 22 12.42 -0.52 0.96
CA LEU A 22 13.32 -1.51 1.55
C LEU A 22 14.75 -1.42 1.01
N THR A 23 14.97 -0.73 -0.12
CA THR A 23 16.25 -0.72 -0.85
C THR A 23 16.85 0.68 -0.99
N SER A 24 16.32 1.48 -1.92
CA SER A 24 16.87 2.80 -2.27
C SER A 24 16.47 3.91 -1.30
N GLN A 25 15.32 3.76 -0.64
CA GLN A 25 14.73 4.75 0.28
C GLN A 25 14.64 4.20 1.71
N VAL A 26 15.68 3.44 2.13
CA VAL A 26 15.76 2.84 3.46
C VAL A 26 15.75 3.95 4.52
N GLY A 27 14.75 3.90 5.39
CA GLY A 27 14.53 4.89 6.43
C GLY A 27 13.61 6.03 6.03
N VAL A 28 12.98 5.99 4.86
CA VAL A 28 11.89 6.93 4.53
C VAL A 28 10.64 6.61 5.35
N ASP A 29 10.21 7.56 6.18
CA ASP A 29 9.05 7.41 7.08
C ASP A 29 8.02 8.53 6.83
N VAL A 30 6.74 8.18 7.02
CA VAL A 30 5.59 9.08 6.99
C VAL A 30 5.65 10.17 8.07
N ARG A 31 6.51 10.03 9.10
CA ARG A 31 6.67 10.96 10.24
C ARG A 31 7.14 12.38 9.86
N GLY A 32 7.39 12.66 8.58
CA GLY A 32 7.72 13.99 8.08
C GLY A 32 9.13 14.45 8.44
N GLN A 33 10.05 13.50 8.69
CA GLN A 33 11.48 13.77 8.90
C GLN A 33 12.23 13.91 7.57
N GLN A 34 11.80 13.20 6.51
CA GLN A 34 12.26 13.45 5.16
C GLN A 34 11.27 14.33 4.40
N TYR A 35 11.80 15.38 3.80
CA TYR A 35 10.99 16.31 3.01
C TYR A 35 10.54 15.72 1.67
N GLU A 36 11.19 14.67 1.21
CA GLU A 36 10.89 13.95 -0.03
C GLU A 36 9.54 13.21 0.04
N PHE A 37 9.13 12.81 1.25
CA PHE A 37 7.91 12.03 1.49
C PHE A 37 7.10 12.59 2.67
N ILE A 38 6.10 13.43 2.36
CA ILE A 38 5.27 14.10 3.38
C ILE A 38 3.76 13.92 3.08
N PRO A 39 3.21 12.70 3.22
CA PRO A 39 1.78 12.46 2.99
C PRO A 39 0.87 13.10 4.07
N PHE A 40 1.39 13.29 5.28
CA PHE A 40 0.63 13.82 6.43
C PHE A 40 0.97 15.29 6.78
N GLY A 41 1.70 16.00 5.92
CA GLY A 41 2.28 17.30 6.27
C GLY A 41 3.45 17.19 7.28
N SER A 42 4.18 18.29 7.47
CA SER A 42 5.30 18.37 8.40
C SER A 42 5.24 19.67 9.23
N GLY A 43 6.01 19.73 10.33
CA GLY A 43 6.07 20.89 11.22
C GLY A 43 4.79 21.14 12.02
N ARG A 44 4.47 22.42 12.29
CA ARG A 44 3.34 22.81 13.17
C ARG A 44 1.95 22.50 12.62
N ARG A 45 1.84 22.16 11.34
CA ARG A 45 0.59 21.83 10.64
C ARG A 45 0.57 20.38 10.16
N SER A 46 1.43 19.52 10.70
CA SER A 46 1.36 18.09 10.46
C SER A 46 0.03 17.51 10.98
N CYS A 47 -0.43 16.45 10.33
CA CYS A 47 -1.63 15.74 10.74
C CYS A 47 -1.43 15.18 12.15
N PRO A 48 -2.24 15.58 13.15
CA PRO A 48 -2.13 15.04 14.50
C PRO A 48 -2.52 13.55 14.56
N GLY A 49 -3.23 13.05 13.54
CA GLY A 49 -3.69 11.67 13.44
C GLY A 49 -2.70 10.71 12.77
N ILE A 50 -1.46 11.11 12.49
CA ILE A 50 -0.49 10.28 11.77
C ILE A 50 -0.30 8.90 12.38
N THR A 51 -0.04 8.81 13.69
CA THR A 51 0.18 7.55 14.38
C THR A 51 -1.08 6.68 14.33
N TYR A 52 -2.25 7.27 14.54
CA TYR A 52 -3.51 6.55 14.50
C TYR A 52 -3.78 5.98 13.10
N ALA A 53 -3.64 6.80 12.06
CA ALA A 53 -3.85 6.39 10.69
C ALA A 53 -2.92 5.23 10.30
N THR A 54 -1.62 5.34 10.60
CA THR A 54 -0.65 4.28 10.30
C THR A 54 -1.01 2.96 10.99
N GLN A 55 -1.36 2.98 12.28
CA GLN A 55 -1.70 1.76 13.02
C GLN A 55 -2.99 1.11 12.50
N VAL A 56 -4.03 1.91 12.25
CA VAL A 56 -5.31 1.41 11.72
C VAL A 56 -5.13 0.86 10.31
N THR A 57 -4.37 1.53 9.45
CA THR A 57 -4.08 1.05 8.08
C THR A 57 -3.31 -0.26 8.11
N HIS A 58 -2.28 -0.39 8.94
CA HIS A 58 -1.54 -1.66 9.08
C HIS A 58 -2.44 -2.79 9.56
N LEU A 59 -3.26 -2.56 10.58
CA LEU A 59 -4.16 -3.58 11.12
C LEU A 59 -5.21 -3.99 10.07
N ALA A 60 -5.82 -3.01 9.40
CA ALA A 60 -6.82 -3.26 8.37
C ALA A 60 -6.23 -4.08 7.22
N ILE A 61 -5.07 -3.70 6.70
CA ILE A 61 -4.39 -4.43 5.63
C ILE A 61 -4.00 -5.83 6.09
N ALA A 62 -3.45 -5.99 7.30
CA ALA A 62 -3.07 -7.30 7.84
C ALA A 62 -4.28 -8.24 7.93
N HIS A 63 -5.42 -7.76 8.43
CA HIS A 63 -6.65 -8.55 8.51
C HIS A 63 -7.22 -8.89 7.14
N LEU A 64 -7.18 -7.93 6.20
CA LEU A 64 -7.64 -8.14 4.83
C LEU A 64 -6.81 -9.21 4.12
N LEU A 65 -5.48 -9.11 4.18
CA LEU A 65 -4.56 -10.09 3.57
C LEU A 65 -4.62 -11.47 4.25
N GLN A 66 -4.93 -11.51 5.55
CA GLN A 66 -5.08 -12.76 6.29
C GLN A 66 -6.39 -13.48 5.94
N GLY A 67 -7.49 -12.74 5.81
CA GLY A 67 -8.84 -13.30 5.67
C GLY A 67 -9.31 -13.52 4.24
N PHE A 68 -8.78 -12.76 3.28
CA PHE A 68 -9.31 -12.67 1.92
C PHE A 68 -8.22 -12.85 0.87
N ASP A 69 -8.61 -13.44 -0.26
CA ASP A 69 -7.84 -13.38 -1.50
C ASP A 69 -8.50 -12.36 -2.43
N PHE A 70 -7.71 -11.38 -2.90
CA PHE A 70 -8.18 -10.33 -3.78
C PHE A 70 -7.93 -10.72 -5.24
N SER A 71 -8.96 -10.64 -6.07
CA SER A 71 -8.89 -10.89 -7.51
C SER A 71 -9.84 -9.95 -8.23
N THR A 72 -9.51 -9.47 -9.42
CA THR A 72 -10.46 -8.71 -10.24
C THR A 72 -11.42 -9.68 -10.94
N PRO A 73 -12.73 -9.36 -11.01
CA PRO A 73 -13.74 -10.29 -11.53
C PRO A 73 -13.55 -10.65 -13.00
N SER A 74 -12.91 -9.77 -13.78
CA SER A 74 -12.66 -9.96 -15.21
C SER A 74 -11.18 -10.11 -15.55
N ASN A 75 -10.27 -10.09 -14.57
CA ASN A 75 -8.82 -10.03 -14.79
C ASN A 75 -8.36 -8.85 -15.70
N GLU A 76 -9.25 -7.87 -15.91
CA GLU A 76 -8.97 -6.67 -16.70
C GLU A 76 -8.25 -5.62 -15.84
N PRO A 77 -7.39 -4.80 -16.44
CA PRO A 77 -6.73 -3.70 -15.74
C PRO A 77 -7.78 -2.71 -15.22
N LEU A 78 -7.72 -2.40 -13.93
CA LEU A 78 -8.59 -1.40 -13.32
C LEU A 78 -8.14 0.01 -13.73
N ASP A 79 -9.10 0.90 -14.01
CA ASP A 79 -8.80 2.30 -14.27
C ASP A 79 -8.46 3.01 -12.95
N MET A 80 -7.16 3.10 -12.65
CA MET A 80 -6.61 3.72 -11.43
C MET A 80 -6.42 5.23 -11.55
N LYS A 81 -7.05 5.88 -12.55
CA LYS A 81 -6.96 7.34 -12.70
C LYS A 81 -7.51 8.06 -11.46
N GLU A 82 -6.81 9.12 -11.10
CA GLU A 82 -7.13 9.95 -9.94
C GLU A 82 -8.41 10.76 -10.17
N GLY A 83 -9.35 10.60 -9.26
CA GLY A 83 -10.54 11.43 -9.14
C GLY A 83 -10.23 12.78 -8.51
N LEU A 84 -10.96 13.79 -8.96
CA LEU A 84 -10.84 15.16 -8.44
C LEU A 84 -11.52 15.25 -7.06
N GLY A 85 -10.80 15.73 -6.05
CA GLY A 85 -11.33 15.93 -4.70
C GLY A 85 -10.26 16.25 -3.65
N MET A 86 -10.69 16.59 -2.44
CA MET A 86 -9.78 16.79 -1.29
C MET A 86 -9.06 15.50 -0.90
N THR A 87 -9.72 14.37 -1.10
CA THR A 87 -9.14 13.03 -1.06
C THR A 87 -9.10 12.50 -2.48
N MET A 88 -7.92 12.10 -2.96
CA MET A 88 -7.80 11.38 -4.23
C MET A 88 -8.50 10.03 -4.08
N ARG A 89 -9.49 9.78 -4.92
CA ARG A 89 -10.22 8.51 -5.01
C ARG A 89 -10.02 7.99 -6.42
N GLU A 90 -10.01 6.68 -6.62
CA GLU A 90 -10.08 6.13 -7.98
C GLU A 90 -11.37 6.59 -8.69
N LEU A 91 -11.28 6.89 -9.98
CA LEU A 91 -12.41 7.37 -10.77
C LEU A 91 -13.50 6.29 -10.95
N THR A 92 -13.12 5.01 -11.02
CA THR A 92 -14.05 3.94 -11.43
C THR A 92 -13.74 2.56 -10.81
N GLY A 93 -13.13 2.48 -9.63
CA GLY A 93 -12.71 1.19 -9.07
C GLY A 93 -13.84 0.36 -8.47
N ASN A 94 -14.26 -0.70 -9.15
CA ASN A 94 -15.04 -1.80 -8.57
C ASN A 94 -14.13 -3.02 -8.35
N CYS A 95 -13.36 -3.01 -7.27
CA CYS A 95 -12.62 -4.20 -6.84
C CYS A 95 -13.60 -5.15 -6.14
N SER A 96 -14.06 -6.18 -6.85
CA SER A 96 -14.85 -7.25 -6.25
C SER A 96 -13.91 -8.11 -5.39
N SER A 97 -13.97 -8.01 -4.06
CA SER A 97 -13.35 -9.02 -3.21
C SER A 97 -14.14 -10.32 -3.39
N THR A 98 -13.66 -11.25 -4.21
CA THR A 98 -14.21 -12.60 -4.24
C THR A 98 -13.89 -13.22 -2.89
N ALA A 99 -14.85 -13.20 -1.97
CA ALA A 99 -14.67 -13.68 -0.60
C ALA A 99 -14.54 -15.20 -0.56
N HIS A 100 -13.43 -15.72 -1.05
CA HIS A 100 -12.96 -17.03 -0.63
C HIS A 100 -12.35 -16.82 0.76
N LEU A 101 -13.19 -16.98 1.79
CA LEU A 101 -12.73 -16.99 3.17
C LEU A 101 -11.59 -18.01 3.26
N LYS A 102 -10.37 -17.57 3.58
CA LYS A 102 -9.27 -18.50 3.87
C LYS A 102 -9.68 -19.32 5.09
N GLN A 103 -10.22 -20.51 4.85
CA GLN A 103 -10.64 -21.38 5.92
C GLN A 103 -9.38 -21.78 6.70
N SER A 104 -9.27 -21.29 7.92
CA SER A 104 -8.13 -21.50 8.80
C SER A 104 -7.91 -23.00 9.00
N ARG A 105 -6.98 -23.60 8.28
CA ARG A 105 -6.45 -24.91 8.67
C ARG A 105 -5.63 -24.72 9.93
N SER A 106 -6.25 -25.04 11.06
CA SER A 106 -5.60 -25.36 12.32
C SER A 106 -4.52 -26.42 12.08
N HIS A 107 -3.26 -25.99 11.97
CA HIS A 107 -2.14 -26.86 12.30
C HIS A 107 -1.09 -26.12 13.12
N ARG A 108 -1.25 -26.28 14.43
CA ARG A 108 -0.22 -26.09 15.43
C ARG A 108 0.90 -27.10 15.15
N SER A 109 2.02 -26.64 14.58
CA SER A 109 3.34 -27.22 14.88
C SER A 109 4.46 -26.31 14.39
N SER A 110 5.19 -25.76 15.35
CA SER A 110 6.64 -25.51 15.36
C SER A 110 7.28 -24.79 14.16
N GLY A 111 7.67 -23.53 14.41
CA GLY A 111 9.00 -23.04 14.07
C GLY A 111 9.33 -22.86 12.58
N SER A 112 8.89 -21.74 12.01
CA SER A 112 9.74 -20.90 11.15
C SER A 112 8.99 -19.60 10.85
N ILE A 113 9.54 -18.46 11.29
CA ILE A 113 9.01 -17.11 11.00
C ILE A 113 9.45 -16.62 9.61
N LEU A 114 10.15 -17.44 8.83
CA LEU A 114 10.69 -17.04 7.53
C LEU A 114 9.94 -17.74 6.40
N SER A 115 8.73 -17.25 6.09
CA SER A 115 8.05 -17.51 4.81
C SER A 115 6.94 -16.48 4.57
N PHE A 116 7.28 -15.19 4.57
CA PHE A 116 6.49 -14.16 3.88
C PHE A 116 7.14 -13.88 2.51
N LEU A 117 7.21 -14.92 1.68
CA LEU A 117 7.39 -14.78 0.24
C LEU A 117 6.14 -15.39 -0.40
N VAL A 118 5.04 -14.64 -0.33
CA VAL A 118 3.80 -15.00 -0.98
C VAL A 118 3.41 -13.85 -1.90
N LEU A 119 3.67 -14.10 -3.19
CA LEU A 119 2.99 -13.55 -4.37
C LEU A 119 3.38 -12.16 -4.87
N ASP A 120 4.61 -12.07 -5.36
CA ASP A 120 5.14 -10.96 -6.16
C ASP A 120 4.88 -11.13 -7.68
N LYS A 121 3.73 -11.69 -8.11
CA LYS A 121 3.49 -11.95 -9.56
C LYS A 121 2.06 -11.74 -10.09
N ALA A 122 1.16 -11.11 -9.34
CA ALA A 122 -0.21 -10.87 -9.82
C ALA A 122 -0.49 -9.40 -10.23
N CYS A 123 0.48 -8.51 -10.09
CA CYS A 123 0.30 -7.08 -10.32
C CYS A 123 1.43 -6.53 -11.19
N THR A 124 1.63 -7.12 -12.37
CA THR A 124 2.28 -6.38 -13.47
C THR A 124 1.32 -5.26 -13.87
N TRP A 125 1.49 -4.11 -13.24
CA TRP A 125 0.88 -2.86 -13.66
C TRP A 125 1.76 -2.22 -14.74
N PRO A 126 1.17 -1.66 -15.81
CA PRO A 126 1.91 -0.86 -16.81
C PRO A 126 2.43 0.46 -16.24
#